data_AF-A0A936UP02-F1
#
_entry.id   AF-A0A936UP02-F1
#
_cell.length_a   1.000
_cell.length_b   1.000
_cell.length_c   1.000
_cell.angle_alpha   90.00
_cell.angle_beta   90.00
_cell.angle_gamma   90.00
#
_symmetry.space_group_name_H-M   'P 1'
#
loop_
_entity.id
_entity.type
_entity.pdbx_description
1 polymer ?
#
loop_
_entity_poly.entity_id
_entity_poly.type
_entity_poly.pdbx_seq_one_letter_code
_entity_poly.pdbx_strand_id
1 'polypeptide(L)'
;MAFAGGLAAAASPRRRRLTLVIAPQPVHLYAVLDRAHVWPGSELTAGWVIDAFWTDRIPAIARGGRHLDHPLRHRRGGRCQWQRVTGVPTTWVPFGADVLGRGRPGLADRGVDLQRIGRQPEVGGRCGE
;
A
#
# COMPACT_ATOMS: atom_id res chain seq x y z
N MET A 1 50.74 11.75 -28.78
CA MET A 1 49.46 11.01 -28.92
C MET A 1 49.16 10.30 -27.60
N ALA A 2 48.12 10.74 -26.87
CA ALA A 2 47.30 9.95 -25.93
C ALA A 2 46.56 10.92 -24.97
N PHE A 3 45.26 11.14 -25.22
CA PHE A 3 44.36 11.83 -24.29
C PHE A 3 43.88 10.82 -23.24
N ALA A 4 44.18 11.08 -21.97
CA ALA A 4 43.59 10.34 -20.86
C ALA A 4 42.18 10.88 -20.58
N GLY A 5 41.17 10.29 -21.23
CA GLY A 5 39.76 10.55 -20.96
C GLY A 5 39.32 9.80 -19.71
N GLY A 6 39.35 10.46 -18.55
CA GLY A 6 38.66 9.97 -17.36
C GLY A 6 37.15 10.12 -17.53
N LEU A 7 36.43 9.01 -17.70
CA LEU A 7 34.99 9.01 -17.51
C LEU A 7 34.71 9.24 -16.03
N ALA A 8 34.36 10.49 -15.68
CA ALA A 8 33.65 10.75 -14.45
C ALA A 8 32.37 9.91 -14.49
N ALA A 9 32.29 8.90 -13.63
CA ALA A 9 31.06 8.15 -13.43
C ALA A 9 30.02 9.17 -12.96
N ALA A 10 29.11 9.55 -13.86
CA ALA A 10 27.99 10.39 -13.51
C ALA A 10 27.29 9.73 -12.33
N ALA A 11 27.22 10.43 -11.20
CA ALA A 11 26.51 9.95 -10.03
C ALA A 11 25.09 9.60 -10.48
N SER A 12 24.80 8.30 -10.54
CA SER A 12 23.46 7.83 -10.86
C SER A 12 22.52 8.50 -9.86
N PRO A 13 21.44 9.17 -10.30
CA PRO A 13 20.51 9.79 -9.36
C PRO A 13 20.09 8.69 -8.39
N ARG A 14 20.43 8.86 -7.10
CA ARG A 14 20.11 7.89 -6.05
C ARG A 14 18.64 7.53 -6.22
N ARG A 15 18.35 6.34 -6.76
CA ARG A 15 16.98 5.92 -6.96
C ARG A 15 16.34 5.85 -5.59
N ARG A 16 15.43 6.78 -5.35
CA ARG A 16 14.58 6.84 -4.16
C ARG A 16 13.96 5.46 -3.97
N ARG A 17 14.36 4.77 -2.89
CA ARG A 17 13.93 3.40 -2.63
C ARG A 17 12.58 3.45 -1.93
N LEU A 18 11.59 2.78 -2.52
CA LEU A 18 10.27 2.59 -1.93
C LEU A 18 10.19 1.16 -1.42
N THR A 19 9.72 0.99 -0.20
CA THR A 19 9.61 -0.32 0.45
C THR A 19 8.15 -0.63 0.73
N LEU A 20 7.69 -1.80 0.29
CA LEU A 20 6.35 -2.31 0.58
C LEU A 20 6.48 -3.55 1.47
N VAL A 21 5.92 -3.46 2.67
CA VAL A 21 5.76 -4.59 3.58
C VAL A 21 4.35 -5.14 3.43
N ILE A 22 4.22 -6.39 2.98
CA ILE A 22 2.93 -7.06 2.89
C ILE A 22 2.78 -7.96 4.12
N ALA A 23 1.71 -7.77 4.87
CA ALA A 23 1.42 -8.50 6.09
C ALA A 23 0.01 -9.11 6.03
N PRO A 24 -0.16 -10.38 6.43
CA PRO A 24 -1.48 -11.00 6.45
C PRO A 24 -2.41 -10.32 7.46
N GLN A 25 -1.89 -9.93 8.64
CA GLN A 25 -2.62 -9.29 9.73
C GLN A 25 -1.75 -8.22 10.41
N PRO A 26 -2.31 -7.30 11.22
CA PRO A 26 -1.57 -6.14 11.73
C PRO A 26 -0.32 -6.52 12.53
N VAL A 27 -0.42 -7.52 13.41
CA VAL A 27 0.69 -8.01 14.24
C VAL A 27 1.90 -8.47 13.41
N HIS A 28 1.67 -8.99 12.20
CA HIS A 28 2.74 -9.50 11.35
C HIS A 28 3.63 -8.41 10.77
N LEU A 29 3.27 -7.12 10.86
CA LEU A 29 4.19 -6.05 10.50
C LEU A 29 5.46 -6.08 11.37
N TYR A 30 5.40 -6.61 12.60
CA TYR A 30 6.61 -6.75 13.44
C TYR A 30 7.69 -7.64 12.80
N ALA A 31 7.33 -8.54 11.88
CA ALA A 31 8.28 -9.45 11.25
C ALA A 31 9.39 -8.73 10.46
N VAL A 32 9.18 -7.45 10.11
CA VAL A 32 10.19 -6.66 9.39
C VAL A 32 11.16 -5.91 10.32
N LEU A 33 10.91 -5.87 11.63
CA LEU A 33 11.85 -5.26 12.59
C LEU A 33 13.19 -6.01 12.60
N ASP A 34 13.15 -7.34 12.49
CA ASP A 34 14.35 -8.17 12.50
C ASP A 34 15.14 -8.11 11.18
N ARG A 35 14.70 -7.29 10.21
CA ARG A 35 15.28 -7.20 8.87
C ARG A 35 16.03 -5.88 8.71
N ALA A 36 17.30 -5.89 9.07
CA ALA A 36 18.19 -4.73 9.06
C ALA A 36 18.27 -3.97 7.71
N HIS A 37 17.94 -4.61 6.59
CA HIS A 37 17.99 -4.02 5.24
C HIS A 37 16.66 -3.38 4.78
N VAL A 38 15.59 -3.44 5.59
CA VAL A 38 14.28 -2.89 5.22
C VAL A 38 14.27 -1.37 5.35
N TRP A 39 14.81 -0.86 6.45
CA TRP A 39 14.70 0.55 6.84
C TRP A 39 15.73 1.49 6.20
N PRO A 40 17.04 1.14 6.16
CA PRO A 40 18.06 2.07 5.67
C PRO A 40 17.85 2.44 4.20
N GLY A 41 17.81 3.74 3.90
CA GLY A 41 17.75 4.27 2.54
C GLY A 41 16.38 4.21 1.87
N SER A 42 15.34 3.71 2.55
CA SER A 42 13.95 3.84 2.09
C SER A 42 13.49 5.28 2.29
N GLU A 43 12.98 5.91 1.24
CA GLU A 43 12.31 7.21 1.36
C GLU A 43 10.90 7.05 1.94
N LEU A 44 10.22 5.96 1.58
CA LEU A 44 8.88 5.66 2.04
C LEU A 44 8.73 4.15 2.24
N THR A 45 8.16 3.80 3.38
CA THR A 45 7.83 2.43 3.76
C THR A 45 6.33 2.30 3.98
N ALA A 46 5.66 1.65 3.03
CA ALA A 46 4.25 1.35 3.11
C ALA A 46 4.01 -0.04 3.73
N GLY A 47 3.01 -0.15 4.60
CA GLY A 47 2.60 -1.42 5.20
C GLY A 47 1.23 -1.85 4.69
N TRP A 48 1.17 -2.84 3.80
CA TRP A 48 -0.08 -3.37 3.29
C TRP A 48 -0.58 -4.56 4.09
N VAL A 49 -1.65 -4.33 4.84
CA VAL A 49 -2.30 -5.36 5.65
C VAL A 49 -3.54 -5.88 4.96
N ILE A 50 -3.55 -7.19 4.69
CA ILE A 50 -4.64 -7.87 3.97
C ILE A 50 -5.87 -8.00 4.88
N ASP A 51 -5.74 -8.70 6.02
CA ASP A 51 -6.79 -8.74 7.04
C ASP A 51 -6.60 -7.61 8.05
N ALA A 52 -7.05 -6.42 7.66
CA ALA A 52 -6.89 -5.19 8.43
C ALA A 52 -8.03 -4.93 9.45
N PHE A 53 -8.79 -5.95 9.85
CA PHE A 53 -9.94 -5.81 10.74
C PHE A 53 -9.56 -5.44 12.18
N TRP A 54 -8.48 -6.03 12.69
CA TRP A 54 -8.09 -5.97 14.11
C TRP A 54 -7.31 -4.71 14.47
N THR A 55 -8.01 -3.64 14.84
CA THR A 55 -7.35 -2.36 15.17
C THR A 55 -6.61 -2.34 16.50
N ASP A 56 -7.04 -3.17 17.45
CA ASP A 56 -6.39 -3.46 18.73
C ASP A 56 -5.01 -4.12 18.55
N ARG A 57 -4.80 -4.80 17.41
CA ARG A 57 -3.55 -5.50 17.06
C ARG A 57 -2.59 -4.65 16.23
N ILE A 58 -2.91 -3.37 15.98
CA ILE A 58 -2.02 -2.49 15.22
C ILE A 58 -0.73 -2.28 16.03
N PRO A 59 0.42 -2.72 15.50
CA PRO A 59 1.66 -2.72 16.25
C PRO A 59 2.21 -1.29 16.40
N ALA A 60 3.03 -1.08 17.42
CA ALA A 60 3.62 0.23 17.70
C ALA A 60 4.45 0.77 16.52
N ILE A 61 5.07 -0.10 15.73
CA ILE A 61 5.86 0.30 14.55
C ILE A 61 5.02 0.94 13.44
N ALA A 62 3.71 0.67 13.42
CA ALA A 62 2.76 1.26 12.49
C ALA A 62 2.23 2.62 12.98
N ARG A 63 2.68 3.11 14.15
CA ARG A 63 2.22 4.34 14.78
C ARG A 63 3.27 5.44 14.66
N GLY A 64 2.81 6.66 14.43
CA GLY A 64 3.63 7.88 14.45
C GLY A 64 4.62 8.03 13.29
N GLY A 65 4.56 7.18 12.26
CA GLY A 65 5.36 7.37 11.04
C GLY A 65 6.85 7.04 11.14
N ARG A 66 7.33 6.48 12.26
CA ARG A 66 8.77 6.23 12.44
C ARG A 66 9.32 5.10 11.56
N HIS A 67 8.54 4.03 11.38
CA HIS A 67 8.93 2.86 10.60
C HIS A 67 8.02 2.69 9.38
N LEU A 68 6.73 2.92 9.56
CA LEU A 68 5.73 2.83 8.51
C LEU A 68 5.10 4.20 8.30
N ASP A 69 5.38 4.80 7.15
CA ASP A 69 4.88 6.12 6.76
C ASP A 69 3.43 6.04 6.31
N HIS A 70 3.04 4.92 5.68
CA HIS A 70 1.78 4.84 4.95
C HIS A 70 1.12 3.45 5.03
N PRO A 71 0.20 3.22 5.98
CA PRO A 71 -0.58 2.00 6.02
C PRO A 71 -1.52 1.86 4.81
N LEU A 72 -1.46 0.71 4.16
CA LEU A 72 -2.38 0.28 3.13
C LEU A 72 -3.25 -0.84 3.69
N ARG A 73 -4.53 -0.85 3.34
CA ARG A 73 -5.45 -1.86 3.85
C ARG A 73 -6.44 -2.33 2.81
N HIS A 74 -6.78 -3.61 2.89
CA HIS A 74 -7.70 -4.19 1.95
C HIS A 74 -9.17 -3.76 2.18
N ARG A 75 -9.60 -3.58 3.44
CA ARG A 75 -11.01 -3.33 3.76
C ARG A 75 -11.37 -1.85 3.71
N ARG A 76 -12.48 -1.54 3.02
CA ARG A 76 -13.03 -0.18 2.89
C ARG A 76 -13.45 0.42 4.24
N GLY A 77 -14.12 -0.41 5.07
CA GLY A 77 -14.53 -0.03 6.42
C GLY A 77 -13.37 0.15 7.38
N GLY A 78 -13.51 1.07 8.34
CA GLY A 78 -12.55 1.28 9.43
C GLY A 78 -11.34 2.16 9.06
N ARG A 79 -11.26 2.74 7.85
CA ARG A 79 -10.09 3.53 7.39
C ARG A 79 -9.73 4.62 8.38
N CYS A 80 -10.73 5.39 8.78
CA CYS A 80 -10.55 6.50 9.70
C CYS A 80 -10.11 6.01 11.10
N GLN A 81 -10.48 4.79 11.53
CA GLN A 81 -10.00 4.21 12.79
C GLN A 81 -8.50 3.91 12.75
N TRP A 82 -7.99 3.31 11.67
CA TRP A 82 -6.53 3.12 11.58
C TRP A 82 -5.81 4.44 11.51
N GLN A 83 -6.26 5.39 10.68
CA GLN A 83 -5.61 6.69 10.61
C GLN A 83 -5.54 7.37 11.99
N ARG A 84 -6.58 7.21 12.82
CA ARG A 84 -6.59 7.68 14.20
C ARG A 84 -5.58 6.94 15.10
N VAL A 85 -5.48 5.61 14.98
CA VAL A 85 -4.57 4.78 15.80
C VAL A 85 -3.10 4.94 15.38
N THR A 86 -2.84 5.03 14.08
CA THR A 86 -1.50 5.12 13.50
C THR A 86 -0.98 6.56 13.48
N GLY A 87 -1.87 7.55 13.47
CA GLY A 87 -1.49 8.96 13.35
C GLY A 87 -0.90 9.34 11.99
N VAL A 88 -1.00 8.45 10.99
CA VAL A 88 -0.47 8.66 9.63
C VAL A 88 -1.52 8.39 8.56
N PRO A 89 -1.41 9.02 7.37
CA PRO A 89 -2.34 8.79 6.27
C PRO A 89 -2.50 7.29 5.97
N THR A 90 -3.74 6.82 5.88
CA THR A 90 -4.05 5.40 5.61
C THR A 90 -4.88 5.29 4.35
N THR A 91 -4.43 4.50 3.39
CA THR A 91 -5.12 4.28 2.11
C THR A 91 -5.81 2.92 2.07
N TRP A 92 -7.06 2.93 1.59
CA TRP A 92 -7.76 1.71 1.21
C TRP A 92 -7.32 1.28 -0.20
N VAL A 93 -6.91 0.02 -0.33
CA VAL A 93 -6.54 -0.60 -1.61
C VAL A 93 -7.43 -1.82 -1.82
N PRO A 94 -8.29 -1.86 -2.84
CA PRO A 94 -9.10 -3.04 -3.12
C PRO A 94 -8.22 -4.24 -3.49
N PHE A 95 -8.63 -5.43 -3.08
CA PHE A 95 -8.07 -6.70 -3.56
C PHE A 95 -9.00 -7.17 -4.66
N GLY A 96 -8.42 -7.39 -5.83
CA GLY A 96 -9.16 -7.71 -7.04
C GLY A 96 -8.95 -6.68 -8.14
N ALA A 97 -9.22 -7.10 -9.37
CA ALA A 97 -9.28 -6.22 -10.51
C ALA A 97 -10.45 -5.25 -10.35
N ASP A 98 -10.26 -4.00 -10.76
CA ASP A 98 -11.37 -3.09 -10.99
C ASP A 98 -12.23 -3.61 -12.15
N VAL A 99 -13.16 -4.50 -11.82
CA VAL A 99 -14.18 -5.01 -12.74
C VAL A 99 -15.31 -4.00 -12.95
N LEU A 100 -15.36 -2.94 -12.14
CA LEU A 100 -16.39 -1.91 -12.20
C LEU A 100 -16.01 -0.77 -13.16
N GLY A 101 -14.73 -0.42 -13.26
CA GLY A 101 -14.17 0.60 -14.14
C GLY A 101 -13.54 0.06 -15.43
N ARG A 102 -13.49 -1.27 -15.62
CA ARG A 102 -13.13 -1.91 -16.91
C ARG A 102 -14.31 -2.18 -17.85
N GLY A 103 -15.45 -1.54 -17.61
CA GLY A 103 -16.40 -1.21 -18.67
C GLY A 103 -16.04 0.15 -19.28
N ARG A 104 -14.88 0.26 -19.93
CA ARG A 104 -14.67 1.41 -20.83
C ARG A 104 -15.72 1.29 -21.94
N PRO A 105 -16.53 2.32 -22.23
CA PRO A 105 -17.39 2.31 -23.42
C PRO A 105 -16.52 1.98 -24.63
N GLY A 106 -16.85 0.88 -25.34
CA GLY A 106 -16.12 0.45 -26.54
C GLY A 106 -15.09 -0.67 -26.37
N LEU A 107 -14.85 -1.22 -25.17
CA LEU A 107 -14.00 -2.42 -25.03
C LEU A 107 -14.80 -3.72 -25.24
N ALA A 108 -15.12 -3.96 -26.52
CA ALA A 108 -15.51 -5.20 -27.21
C ALA A 108 -16.40 -6.22 -26.48
N ASP A 109 -17.43 -6.66 -27.21
CA ASP A 109 -18.26 -7.84 -26.99
C ASP A 109 -17.50 -8.97 -26.27
N ARG A 110 -17.76 -9.14 -24.97
CA ARG A 110 -17.14 -10.19 -24.16
C ARG A 110 -18.13 -11.34 -24.10
N GLY A 111 -17.79 -12.47 -24.72
CA GLY A 111 -18.59 -13.70 -24.69
C GLY A 111 -18.73 -14.36 -23.31
N VAL A 112 -18.31 -13.68 -22.23
CA VAL A 112 -18.44 -14.14 -20.85
C VAL A 112 -18.95 -12.98 -19.99
N ASP A 113 -20.13 -13.18 -19.40
CA ASP A 113 -20.67 -12.29 -18.39
C ASP A 113 -20.22 -12.74 -16.99
N LEU A 114 -19.67 -11.81 -16.21
CA LEU A 114 -19.30 -12.09 -14.82
C LEU A 114 -20.55 -11.89 -13.95
N GLN A 115 -21.23 -13.00 -13.63
CA GLN A 115 -22.35 -12.96 -12.70
C GLN A 115 -21.91 -12.42 -11.33
N ARG A 116 -22.61 -11.38 -10.87
CA ARG A 116 -22.44 -10.81 -9.54
C ARG A 116 -23.28 -11.60 -8.56
N ILE A 117 -22.66 -12.21 -7.55
CA ILE A 117 -23.38 -12.92 -6.48
C ILE A 117 -23.20 -12.16 -5.17
N GLY A 118 -24.31 -11.85 -4.49
CA GLY A 118 -24.34 -11.24 -3.16
C GLY A 118 -24.68 -9.74 -3.11
N ARG A 119 -24.85 -9.21 -1.89
CA ARG A 119 -25.24 -7.82 -1.62
C ARG A 119 -24.20 -6.85 -2.19
N GLN A 120 -24.61 -6.01 -3.13
CA GLN A 120 -23.78 -4.91 -3.63
C GLN A 120 -23.98 -3.67 -2.76
N PRO A 121 -22.91 -2.98 -2.34
CA PRO A 121 -23.05 -1.75 -1.57
C PRO A 121 -23.55 -0.61 -2.44
N GLU A 122 -24.54 0.12 -1.93
CA GLU A 122 -24.98 1.40 -2.49
C GLU A 122 -23.90 2.43 -2.13
N VAL A 123 -23.07 2.80 -3.12
CA VAL A 123 -22.13 3.94 -3.08
C VAL A 123 -21.43 4.19 -1.73
N GLY A 124 -20.30 3.54 -1.46
CA GLY A 124 -19.73 3.65 -0.11
C GLY A 124 -19.18 5.04 0.26
N GLY A 125 -19.40 5.40 1.52
CA GLY A 125 -19.11 6.71 2.09
C GLY A 125 -17.63 7.11 2.09
N ARG A 126 -17.42 8.43 2.10
CA ARG A 126 -16.14 9.09 2.37
C ARG A 126 -15.93 9.16 3.89
N CYS A 127 -14.68 9.32 4.36
CA CYS A 127 -14.49 9.68 5.77
C CYS A 127 -14.92 11.15 5.92
N GLY A 128 -16.01 11.38 6.65
CA GLY A 128 -16.54 12.73 6.93
C GLY A 128 -18.02 12.85 6.58
N GLU A 129 -18.85 12.22 7.41
CA GLU A 129 -20.15 12.69 7.94
C GLU A 129 -20.47 11.83 9.17
#